data_AF-A0A2D9CKQ6-F1
#
_entry.id   AF-A0A2D9CKQ6-F1
#
_cell.length_a   1.000
_cell.length_b   1.000
_cell.length_c   1.000
_cell.angle_alpha   90.00
_cell.angle_beta   90.00
_cell.angle_gamma   90.00
#
_symmetry.space_group_name_H-M   'P 1'
#
loop_
_entity.id
_entity.type
_entity.pdbx_description
1 polymer ?
#
loop_
_entity_poly.entity_id
_entity_poly.type
_entity_poly.pdbx_seq_one_letter_code
_entity_poly.pdbx_strand_id
1 'polypeptide(L)'
;MQLELTTKEKEFVSQYIDTALWAGNGTDYGLAEECQREAIIDCLAFYSRVCCYLTEENRTQAAHDFYLSRNGHGTGFWDRAKAYSYSLGNYADKFQDIAESFGTTDYYDTEGNTL
;
A
#
# COMPACT_ATOMS: atom_id res chain seq x y z
N MET A 1 -18.86 -11.60 11.26
CA MET A 1 -17.41 -11.63 11.58
C MET A 1 -16.91 -10.21 11.42
N GLN A 2 -16.53 -9.56 12.52
CA GLN A 2 -15.84 -8.26 12.46
C GLN A 2 -14.34 -8.55 12.39
N LEU A 3 -13.65 -7.90 11.45
CA LEU A 3 -12.21 -8.06 11.29
C LEU A 3 -11.51 -7.06 12.23
N GLU A 4 -10.74 -7.57 13.19
CA GLU A 4 -9.95 -6.72 14.10
C GLU A 4 -8.53 -6.58 13.56
N LEU A 5 -8.12 -5.34 13.29
CA LEU A 5 -6.77 -5.01 12.83
C LEU A 5 -5.84 -4.77 14.03
N THR A 6 -4.62 -5.29 13.92
CA THR A 6 -3.50 -4.91 14.80
C THR A 6 -3.08 -3.45 14.55
N THR A 7 -2.33 -2.86 15.48
CA THR A 7 -1.80 -1.50 15.30
C THR A 7 -0.96 -1.37 14.02
N LYS A 8 -0.13 -2.36 13.72
CA LYS A 8 0.75 -2.35 12.54
C LYS A 8 -0.03 -2.41 11.23
N GLU A 9 -1.12 -3.18 11.20
CA GLU A 9 -2.00 -3.26 10.03
C GLU A 9 -2.78 -1.96 9.85
N LYS A 10 -3.26 -1.34 10.94
CA LYS A 10 -3.93 -0.02 10.87
C LYS A 10 -3.00 1.06 10.30
N GLU A 11 -1.75 1.11 10.77
CA GLU A 11 -0.73 2.02 10.24
C GLU A 11 -0.51 1.81 8.74
N PHE A 12 -0.39 0.55 8.32
CA PHE A 12 -0.18 0.19 6.92
C PHE A 12 -1.36 0.61 6.05
N VAL A 13 -2.59 0.27 6.46
CA VAL A 13 -3.82 0.62 5.75
C VAL A 13 -3.98 2.13 5.66
N SER A 14 -3.78 2.86 6.76
CA SER A 14 -3.91 4.32 6.79
C SER A 14 -2.96 4.97 5.79
N GLN A 15 -1.68 4.60 5.82
CA GLN A 15 -0.69 5.18 4.92
C GLN A 15 -0.95 4.84 3.45
N TYR A 16 -1.45 3.64 3.16
CA TYR A 16 -1.85 3.26 1.80
C TYR A 16 -3.01 4.14 1.30
N ILE A 17 -4.05 4.34 2.12
CA ILE A 17 -5.20 5.20 1.79
C ILE A 17 -4.77 6.66 1.63
N ASP A 18 -3.93 7.17 2.52
CA ASP A 18 -3.39 8.53 2.42
C ASP A 18 -2.61 8.72 1.10
N THR A 19 -1.89 7.69 0.66
CA THR A 19 -1.16 7.72 -0.62
C THR A 19 -2.13 7.70 -1.80
N ALA A 20 -3.22 6.95 -1.71
CA ALA A 20 -4.25 6.93 -2.75
C ALA A 20 -4.94 8.29 -2.92
N LEU A 21 -5.33 8.90 -1.80
CA LEU A 21 -5.92 10.23 -1.80
C LEU A 21 -4.93 11.27 -2.33
N TRP A 22 -3.68 11.23 -1.89
CA TRP A 22 -2.64 12.13 -2.39
C TRP A 22 -2.40 11.99 -3.90
N ALA A 23 -2.34 10.76 -4.42
CA ALA A 23 -2.11 10.49 -5.84
C ALA A 23 -3.28 10.97 -6.72
N GLY A 24 -4.52 10.79 -6.24
CA GLY A 24 -5.75 11.21 -6.93
C GLY A 24 -6.11 12.68 -6.79
N ASN A 25 -5.14 13.56 -6.49
CA ASN A 25 -5.35 14.99 -6.24
C ASN A 25 -6.32 15.31 -5.10
N GLY A 26 -6.30 14.47 -4.04
CA GLY A 26 -6.76 14.76 -2.69
C GLY A 26 -8.10 15.47 -2.61
N THR A 27 -9.19 14.72 -2.58
CA THR A 27 -10.43 15.30 -2.11
C THR A 27 -10.35 15.45 -0.58
N ASP A 28 -11.06 16.44 -0.01
CA ASP A 28 -11.19 16.57 1.45
C ASP A 28 -12.03 15.41 2.06
N TYR A 29 -12.46 14.47 1.22
CA TYR A 29 -13.34 13.36 1.53
C TYR A 29 -12.54 12.05 1.61
N GLY A 30 -12.98 11.16 2.51
CA GLY A 30 -12.41 9.82 2.58
C GLY A 30 -12.83 8.94 1.39
N LEU A 31 -12.22 7.77 1.26
CA LEU A 31 -12.68 6.75 0.32
C LEU A 31 -14.13 6.35 0.61
N ALA A 32 -14.88 6.03 -0.44
CA ALA A 32 -16.16 5.33 -0.29
C ALA A 32 -15.99 4.02 0.49
N GLU A 33 -17.02 3.58 1.21
CA GLU A 33 -16.95 2.43 2.13
C GLU A 33 -16.44 1.15 1.44
N GLU A 34 -16.90 0.91 0.23
CA GLU A 34 -16.48 -0.21 -0.62
C GLU A 34 -15.01 -0.11 -1.02
N CYS A 35 -14.53 1.07 -1.43
CA CYS A 35 -13.13 1.34 -1.77
C CYS A 35 -12.23 1.16 -0.53
N GLN A 36 -12.69 1.65 0.63
CA GLN A 36 -11.99 1.47 1.90
C GLN A 36 -11.90 -0.02 2.27
N ARG A 37 -12.98 -0.78 2.07
CA ARG A 37 -13.00 -2.22 2.33
C ARG A 37 -12.02 -2.97 1.43
N GLU A 38 -12.00 -2.64 0.14
CA GLU A 38 -11.06 -3.21 -0.84
C GLU A 38 -9.61 -2.88 -0.47
N ALA A 39 -9.33 -1.61 -0.14
CA ALA A 39 -8.02 -1.17 0.32
C ALA A 39 -7.55 -1.97 1.56
N ILE A 40 -8.43 -2.21 2.53
CA ILE A 40 -8.11 -3.04 3.72
C ILE A 40 -7.73 -4.47 3.31
N ILE A 41 -8.54 -5.11 2.45
CA ILE A 41 -8.30 -6.50 2.03
C ILE A 41 -6.96 -6.62 1.30
N ASP A 42 -6.70 -5.71 0.35
CA ASP A 42 -5.47 -5.71 -0.43
C ASP A 42 -4.24 -5.40 0.43
N CYS A 43 -4.35 -4.44 1.34
CA CYS A 43 -3.28 -4.14 2.30
C CYS A 43 -2.91 -5.37 3.14
N LEU A 44 -3.89 -6.10 3.67
CA LEU A 44 -3.62 -7.29 4.49
C LEU A 44 -3.02 -8.42 3.66
N ALA A 45 -3.54 -8.64 2.46
CA ALA A 45 -3.02 -9.64 1.54
C ALA A 45 -1.57 -9.33 1.12
N PHE A 46 -1.26 -8.08 0.82
CA PHE A 46 0.11 -7.64 0.51
C PHE A 46 1.01 -7.75 1.75
N TYR A 47 0.60 -7.13 2.86
CA TYR A 47 1.37 -7.04 4.09
C TYR A 47 1.73 -8.42 4.64
N SER A 48 0.79 -9.39 4.61
CA SER A 48 1.07 -10.77 5.04
C SER A 48 2.19 -11.47 4.24
N ARG A 49 2.43 -11.06 2.99
CA ARG A 49 3.49 -11.61 2.13
C ARG A 49 4.85 -10.95 2.34
N VAL A 50 4.87 -9.72 2.86
CA VAL A 50 6.09 -8.91 2.96
C VAL A 50 6.51 -8.58 4.39
N CYS A 51 5.63 -8.72 5.39
CA CYS A 51 5.84 -8.20 6.74
C CYS A 51 7.09 -8.72 7.45
N CYS A 52 7.52 -9.96 7.17
CA CYS A 52 8.74 -10.55 7.74
C CYS A 52 10.04 -9.93 7.20
N TYR A 53 9.95 -9.15 6.12
CA TYR A 53 11.04 -8.42 5.49
C TYR A 53 10.95 -6.91 5.77
N LEU A 54 10.01 -6.46 6.58
CA LEU A 54 9.82 -5.05 6.91
C LEU A 54 10.36 -4.76 8.32
N THR A 55 11.03 -3.63 8.48
CA THR A 55 11.35 -3.06 9.78
C THR A 55 10.17 -2.19 10.25
N GLU A 56 10.22 -1.72 11.48
CA GLU A 56 9.23 -0.73 11.95
C GLU A 56 9.36 0.60 11.21
N GLU A 57 10.58 0.95 10.77
CA GLU A 57 10.88 2.22 10.10
C GLU A 57 10.44 2.25 8.63
N ASN A 58 10.46 1.11 7.92
CA ASN A 58 10.14 1.06 6.49
C ASN A 58 8.69 0.62 6.20
N ARG A 59 7.91 0.23 7.21
CA ARG A 59 6.55 -0.32 7.03
C ARG A 59 5.59 0.67 6.38
N THR A 60 5.59 1.92 6.82
CA THR A 60 4.74 2.97 6.22
C THR A 60 5.20 3.30 4.81
N GLN A 61 6.50 3.39 4.57
CA GLN A 61 7.04 3.56 3.22
C GLN A 61 6.63 2.42 2.28
N ALA A 62 6.60 1.18 2.78
CA ALA A 62 6.14 0.03 2.00
C ALA A 62 4.65 0.12 1.65
N ALA A 63 3.79 0.68 2.52
CA ALA A 63 2.39 0.91 2.20
C ALA A 63 2.20 1.93 1.08
N HIS A 64 2.96 3.03 1.15
CA HIS A 64 3.00 4.05 0.09
C HIS A 64 3.48 3.46 -1.24
N ASP A 65 4.60 2.74 -1.21
CA ASP A 65 5.20 2.16 -2.41
C ASP A 65 4.33 1.07 -3.02
N PHE A 66 3.57 0.34 -2.21
CA PHE A 66 2.58 -0.63 -2.69
C PHE A 66 1.51 0.03 -3.55
N TYR A 67 0.87 1.11 -3.07
CA TYR A 67 -0.16 1.82 -3.86
C TYR A 67 0.39 2.33 -5.19
N LEU A 68 1.57 2.96 -5.19
CA LEU A 68 2.16 3.51 -6.40
C LEU A 68 2.57 2.43 -7.40
N SER A 69 3.16 1.34 -6.90
CA SER A 69 3.64 0.23 -7.74
C SER A 69 2.49 -0.49 -8.43
N ARG A 70 1.42 -0.82 -7.69
CA ARG A 70 0.25 -1.49 -8.29
C ARG A 70 -0.48 -0.62 -9.33
N ASN A 71 -0.39 0.70 -9.19
CA ASN A 71 -1.03 1.67 -10.09
C ASN A 71 -0.08 2.23 -11.16
N GLY A 72 1.10 1.64 -11.36
CA GLY A 72 2.00 2.01 -12.45
C GLY A 72 2.60 3.42 -12.36
N HIS A 73 2.63 4.03 -11.18
CA HIS A 73 3.17 5.39 -10.97
C HIS A 73 4.72 5.45 -11.07
N GLY A 74 5.38 4.34 -11.37
CA GLY A 74 6.80 4.27 -11.65
C GLY A 74 7.47 3.00 -11.12
N THR A 75 8.68 2.74 -11.59
CA THR A 75 9.58 1.67 -11.11
C THR A 75 10.67 2.28 -10.24
N GLY A 76 11.09 1.59 -9.17
CA GLY A 76 12.22 2.00 -8.34
C GLY A 76 11.89 2.55 -6.95
N PHE A 77 10.61 2.52 -6.54
CA PHE A 77 10.22 2.83 -5.17
C PHE A 77 10.88 1.88 -4.16
N TRP A 78 10.94 0.61 -4.53
CA TRP A 78 11.57 -0.46 -3.74
C TRP A 78 13.10 -0.52 -3.88
N ASP A 79 13.70 0.18 -4.85
CA ASP A 79 15.15 0.16 -5.11
C ASP A 79 15.95 1.03 -4.13
N ARG A 80 15.29 1.60 -3.12
CA ARG A 80 15.95 2.32 -2.03
C ARG A 80 16.82 1.34 -1.24
N ALA A 81 18.08 1.21 -1.65
CA ALA A 81 19.08 0.23 -1.22
C ALA A 81 19.38 0.18 0.30
N LYS A 82 18.82 1.08 1.11
CA LYS A 82 18.89 1.00 2.58
C LYS A 82 17.61 0.49 3.22
N ALA A 83 16.45 0.65 2.57
CA ALA A 83 15.16 0.30 3.13
C ALA A 83 14.83 -1.19 2.93
N TYR A 84 15.26 -1.78 1.81
CA TYR A 84 14.86 -3.15 1.43
C TYR A 84 16.04 -4.08 1.12
N SER A 85 17.27 -3.59 1.30
CA SER A 85 18.48 -4.42 1.21
C SER A 85 18.94 -4.82 2.59
N TYR A 86 18.97 -6.12 2.82
CA TYR A 86 19.48 -6.74 4.04
C TYR A 86 20.80 -7.46 3.72
N SER A 87 21.52 -7.90 4.76
CA SER A 87 22.70 -8.77 4.61
C SER A 87 22.42 -10.05 3.81
N LEU A 88 21.15 -10.45 3.70
CA LEU A 88 20.67 -11.62 2.97
C LEU A 88 20.27 -11.35 1.50
N GLY A 89 20.18 -10.09 1.05
CA GLY A 89 19.80 -9.75 -0.32
C GLY A 89 18.92 -8.50 -0.45
N ASN A 90 18.64 -8.10 -1.70
CA ASN A 90 17.67 -7.06 -2.05
C ASN A 90 16.32 -7.70 -2.38
N TYR A 91 15.24 -7.26 -1.74
CA TYR A 91 13.87 -7.78 -1.97
C TYR A 91 13.01 -6.86 -2.85
N ALA A 92 13.61 -5.85 -3.48
CA ALA A 92 12.91 -4.87 -4.30
C ALA A 92 12.05 -5.52 -5.40
N ASP A 93 12.66 -6.35 -6.24
CA ASP A 93 11.97 -7.04 -7.35
C ASP A 93 10.82 -7.90 -6.83
N LYS A 94 11.02 -8.60 -5.71
CA LYS A 94 9.97 -9.42 -5.08
C LYS A 94 8.78 -8.57 -4.66
N PHE A 95 9.01 -7.39 -4.08
CA PHE A 95 7.93 -6.52 -3.63
C PHE A 95 7.21 -5.88 -4.81
N GLN A 96 7.95 -5.51 -5.85
CA GLN A 96 7.41 -5.03 -7.11
C GLN A 96 6.48 -6.09 -7.75
N ASP A 97 6.96 -7.32 -7.94
CA ASP A 97 6.18 -8.42 -8.52
C ASP A 97 4.90 -8.70 -7.71
N ILE A 98 5.00 -8.70 -6.38
CA ILE A 98 3.84 -8.90 -5.50
C ILE A 98 2.87 -7.73 -5.66
N ALA A 99 3.34 -6.47 -5.67
CA ALA A 99 2.49 -5.30 -5.80
C ALA A 99 1.73 -5.30 -7.14
N GLU A 100 2.42 -5.55 -8.24
CA GLU A 100 1.83 -5.63 -9.58
C GLU A 100 0.79 -6.75 -9.70
N SER A 101 0.95 -7.85 -8.96
CA SER A 101 -0.01 -8.96 -8.95
C SER A 101 -1.41 -8.57 -8.43
N PHE A 102 -1.55 -7.44 -7.73
CA PHE A 102 -2.85 -6.91 -7.28
C PHE A 102 -3.60 -6.12 -8.35
N GLY A 103 -2.94 -5.74 -9.45
CA GLY A 103 -3.51 -4.89 -10.49
C GLY A 103 -3.83 -3.47 -10.03
N THR A 104 -4.26 -2.62 -10.97
CA THR A 104 -4.63 -1.24 -10.70
C THR A 104 -5.95 -1.14 -9.95
N THR A 105 -6.20 0.02 -9.35
CA THR A 105 -7.43 0.30 -8.61
C THR A 105 -7.92 1.70 -8.93
N ASP A 106 -9.20 1.81 -9.27
CA ASP A 106 -9.86 3.08 -9.62
C ASP A 106 -10.76 3.49 -8.45
N TYR A 107 -10.15 3.97 -7.37
CA TYR A 107 -10.90 4.36 -6.18
C TYR A 107 -11.72 5.64 -6.42
N TYR A 108 -12.74 5.83 -5.59
CA TYR A 108 -13.50 7.07 -5.53
C TYR A 108 -13.80 7.45 -4.09
N ASP A 109 -14.04 8.74 -3.89
CA ASP A 109 -14.37 9.31 -2.59
C ASP A 109 -15.85 9.15 -2.23
N THR A 110 -16.25 9.61 -1.04
CA THR A 110 -17.65 9.55 -0.57
C THR A 110 -18.63 10.37 -1.41
N GLU A 111 -18.17 11.27 -2.26
CA GLU A 111 -18.99 12.07 -3.19
C GLU A 111 -19.01 11.48 -4.61
N GLY A 112 -18.27 10.38 -4.85
CA GLY A 112 -18.18 9.70 -6.14
C GLY A 112 -17.16 10.31 -7.11
N ASN A 113 -16.26 11.18 -6.63
CA ASN A 113 -15.14 11.67 -7.44
C ASN A 113 -14.08 10.57 -7.52
N THR A 114 -13.65 10.25 -8.74
CA THR A 114 -12.59 9.27 -8.98
C THR A 114 -11.22 9.84 -8.65
N LEU A 115 -10.38 9.00 -8.05
CA LEU A 115 -8.98 9.26 -7.71
C LEU A 115 -8.06 8.79 -8.83
#